data_AF-A0A2V8K467-F1
#
_entry.id   AF-A0A2V8K467-F1
#
_cell.length_a   1.000
_cell.length_b   1.000
_cell.length_c   1.000
_cell.angle_alpha   90.00
_cell.angle_beta   90.00
_cell.angle_gamma   90.00
#
_symmetry.space_group_name_H-M   'P 1'
#
loop_
_entity.id
_entity.type
_entity.pdbx_description
1 polymer ?
#
loop_
_entity_poly.entity_id
_entity_poly.type
_entity_poly.pdbx_seq_one_letter_code
_entity_poly.pdbx_strand_id
1 'polypeptide(L)'
;MLIFDRKASGNSKPLRVIRGPKTQVAGGQQMAVSPKGWIVGGARGNSIGVWSVFDDGDVPPRWRIPVKQISGLNVNGIALDPAHQELMVPTGNGNTVMTFYFPEIF
;
A
#
# COMPACT_ATOMS: atom_id res chain seq x y z
N MET A 1 -4.41 1.34 10.02
CA MET A 1 -3.57 0.16 9.70
C MET A 1 -2.84 -0.27 10.96
N LEU A 2 -2.78 -1.57 11.22
CA LEU A 2 -2.17 -2.14 12.41
C LEU A 2 -0.99 -3.01 11.99
N ILE A 3 0.15 -2.87 12.67
CA ILE A 3 1.36 -3.65 12.42
C ILE A 3 1.64 -4.47 13.67
N PHE A 4 1.74 -5.78 13.51
CA PHE A 4 1.98 -6.72 14.61
C PHE A 4 3.36 -7.38 14.47
N ASP A 5 3.88 -7.91 15.57
CA ASP A 5 5.04 -8.78 15.52
C ASP A 5 4.73 -10.04 14.68
N ARG A 6 5.71 -10.54 13.92
CA ARG A 6 5.52 -11.73 13.08
C ARG A 6 5.14 -12.98 13.88
N LYS A 7 5.51 -13.04 15.17
CA LYS A 7 5.19 -14.10 16.11
C LYS A 7 4.00 -13.77 17.01
N ALA A 8 3.33 -12.64 16.78
CA ALA A 8 2.15 -12.26 17.55
C ALA A 8 1.07 -13.34 17.43
N SER A 9 0.46 -13.67 18.58
CA SER A 9 -0.64 -14.63 18.66
C SER A 9 -1.71 -14.13 19.61
N GLY A 10 -2.96 -14.55 19.39
CA GLY A 10 -4.10 -14.16 20.22
C GLY A 10 -4.28 -12.64 20.27
N ASN A 11 -4.42 -12.09 21.48
CA ASN A 11 -4.70 -10.67 21.72
C ASN A 11 -3.43 -9.80 21.87
N SER A 12 -2.37 -10.18 21.16
CA SER A 12 -1.13 -9.39 21.13
C SER A 12 -1.42 -7.98 20.65
N LYS A 13 -0.90 -6.97 21.36
CA LYS A 13 -1.06 -5.57 20.95
C LYS A 13 -0.25 -5.31 19.67
N PRO A 14 -0.71 -4.41 18.78
CA PRO A 14 0.09 -3.97 17.65
C PRO A 14 1.43 -3.38 18.12
N LEU A 15 2.51 -3.64 17.37
CA LEU A 15 3.78 -2.93 17.52
C LEU A 15 3.62 -1.46 17.17
N ARG A 16 2.80 -1.16 16.13
CA ARG A 16 2.57 0.19 15.61
C ARG A 16 1.15 0.33 15.07
N VAL A 17 0.64 1.55 15.11
CA VAL A 17 -0.69 1.90 14.61
C VAL A 17 -0.61 3.13 13.73
N ILE A 18 -0.77 2.92 12.42
CA ILE A 18 -0.87 4.02 11.45
C ILE A 18 -2.35 4.41 11.31
N ARG A 19 -2.73 5.52 11.96
CA ARG A 19 -4.11 6.02 11.96
C ARG A 19 -4.14 7.54 12.09
N GLY A 20 -5.05 8.16 11.35
CA GLY A 20 -5.32 9.59 11.42
C GLY A 20 -5.62 10.16 10.03
N PRO A 21 -5.95 11.45 9.94
CA PRO A 21 -6.28 12.09 8.68
C PRO A 21 -5.07 12.22 7.73
N LYS A 22 -3.84 12.40 8.25
CA LYS A 22 -2.65 12.52 7.41
C LYS A 22 -2.25 11.19 6.80
N THR A 23 -2.59 10.07 7.43
CA THR A 23 -2.18 8.76 6.92
C THR A 23 -2.73 8.42 5.55
N GLN A 24 -3.87 9.01 5.18
CA GLN A 24 -4.57 8.72 3.93
C GLN A 24 -4.91 7.23 3.72
N VAL A 25 -4.76 6.38 4.74
CA VAL A 25 -5.09 4.95 4.63
C VAL A 25 -6.56 4.82 4.26
N ALA A 26 -6.83 4.11 3.18
CA ALA A 26 -8.16 3.73 2.77
C ALA A 26 -8.34 2.22 2.96
N GLY A 27 -9.52 1.81 3.43
CA GLY A 27 -9.86 0.38 3.52
C GLY A 27 -10.30 -0.18 2.18
N GLY A 28 -10.26 -1.51 2.04
CA GLY A 28 -10.94 -2.24 0.97
C GLY A 28 -10.06 -2.71 -0.20
N GLN A 29 -8.77 -2.36 -0.22
CA GLN A 29 -7.82 -2.89 -1.21
C GLN A 29 -6.87 -3.92 -0.59
N GLN A 30 -6.35 -4.82 -1.43
CA GLN A 30 -5.22 -5.66 -1.09
C GLN A 30 -4.01 -4.80 -0.70
N MET A 31 -3.17 -5.30 0.21
CA MET A 31 -1.88 -4.70 0.57
C MET A 31 -0.76 -5.69 0.28
N ALA A 32 0.42 -5.17 -0.02
CA ALA A 32 1.65 -5.94 -0.15
C ALA A 32 2.75 -5.31 0.72
N VAL A 33 3.72 -6.13 1.14
CA VAL A 33 4.91 -5.65 1.85
C VAL A 33 6.13 -6.03 1.04
N SER A 34 6.97 -5.06 0.71
CA SER A 34 8.20 -5.30 -0.02
C SER A 34 9.31 -5.87 0.87
N PRO A 35 10.38 -6.46 0.29
CA PRO A 35 11.51 -6.97 1.07
C PRO A 35 12.20 -5.91 1.95
N LYS A 36 12.18 -4.63 1.54
CA LYS A 36 12.70 -3.50 2.32
C LYS A 36 11.79 -3.06 3.48
N GLY A 37 10.63 -3.67 3.65
CA GLY A 37 9.65 -3.28 4.66
C GLY A 37 8.81 -2.07 4.26
N TRP A 38 8.57 -1.87 2.96
CA TRP A 38 7.58 -0.91 2.51
C TRP A 38 6.21 -1.58 2.41
N ILE A 39 5.22 -0.98 3.06
CA ILE A 39 3.80 -1.36 2.97
C ILE A 39 3.20 -0.60 1.80
N VAL A 40 2.74 -1.31 0.78
CA VAL A 40 2.06 -0.77 -0.39
C VAL A 40 0.58 -1.12 -0.28
N GLY A 41 -0.29 -0.12 -0.26
CA GLY A 41 -1.72 -0.30 0.05
C GLY A 41 -2.61 0.79 -0.53
N GLY A 42 -3.92 0.59 -0.40
CA GLY A 42 -4.92 1.58 -0.80
C GLY A 42 -4.83 2.87 0.00
N ALA A 43 -4.84 4.00 -0.70
CA ALA A 43 -4.91 5.34 -0.14
C ALA A 43 -6.13 6.11 -0.66
N ARG A 44 -6.58 7.11 0.10
CA ARG A 44 -7.76 7.95 -0.21
C ARG A 44 -7.73 8.47 -1.64
N GLY A 45 -8.92 8.59 -2.23
CA GLY A 45 -9.06 9.03 -3.62
C GLY A 45 -8.69 7.94 -4.64
N ASN A 46 -8.82 6.66 -4.27
CA ASN A 46 -8.61 5.52 -5.16
C ASN A 46 -7.19 5.55 -5.77
N SER A 47 -6.24 5.63 -4.86
CA SER A 47 -4.82 5.75 -5.12
C SER A 47 -4.07 4.67 -4.36
N ILE A 48 -2.78 4.52 -4.63
CA ILE A 48 -1.89 3.67 -3.85
C ILE A 48 -1.04 4.58 -2.98
N GLY A 49 -0.89 4.22 -1.71
CA GLY A 49 0.06 4.83 -0.79
C GLY A 49 1.15 3.83 -0.41
N VAL A 50 2.31 4.36 -0.05
CA VAL A 50 3.44 3.58 0.45
C VAL A 50 3.85 4.11 1.83
N TRP A 51 3.85 3.23 2.82
CA TRP A 51 4.26 3.51 4.20
C TRP A 51 5.40 2.57 4.60
N SER A 52 6.11 2.86 5.68
CA SER A 52 7.10 1.96 6.25
C SER A 52 6.46 0.99 7.25
N VAL A 53 7.01 -0.22 7.39
CA VAL A 53 6.72 -1.07 8.56
C VAL A 53 7.18 -0.43 9.87
N PHE A 54 7.99 0.64 9.81
CA PHE A 54 8.46 1.43 10.94
C PHE A 54 7.62 2.66 11.28
N ASP A 55 6.62 2.97 10.47
CA ASP A 55 5.74 4.12 10.67
C ASP A 55 4.75 3.88 11.83
N ASP A 56 4.53 4.93 12.65
CA ASP A 56 3.61 4.90 13.78
C ASP A 56 2.89 6.25 13.95
N GLY A 57 1.61 6.22 14.31
CA GLY A 57 0.77 7.41 14.46
C GLY A 57 0.16 7.97 13.17
N ASP A 58 -0.04 9.29 13.12
CA ASP A 58 -0.66 10.01 12.00
C ASP A 58 0.39 10.48 10.98
N VAL A 59 1.05 9.52 10.32
CA VAL A 59 2.11 9.78 9.34
C VAL A 59 1.61 9.63 7.90
N PRO A 60 1.89 10.58 7.00
CA PRO A 60 1.49 10.50 5.60
C PRO A 60 2.24 9.39 4.85
N PRO A 61 1.69 8.87 3.74
CA PRO A 61 2.43 7.95 2.89
C PRO A 61 3.68 8.64 2.34
N ARG A 62 4.79 7.91 2.30
CA ARG A 62 6.06 8.36 1.71
C ARG A 62 5.92 8.63 0.21
N TRP A 63 5.13 7.78 -0.46
CA TRP A 63 4.79 7.94 -1.88
C TRP A 63 3.31 7.70 -2.11
N ARG A 64 2.77 8.36 -3.14
CA ARG A 64 1.39 8.20 -3.57
C ARG A 64 1.30 8.09 -5.09
N ILE A 65 0.65 7.04 -5.58
CA ILE A 65 0.35 6.85 -7.00
C ILE A 65 -1.14 7.15 -7.21
N PRO A 66 -1.49 8.27 -7.86
CA PRO A 66 -2.88 8.70 -8.00
C PRO A 66 -3.59 7.97 -9.16
N VAL A 67 -3.74 6.63 -9.03
CA VAL A 67 -4.24 5.73 -10.08
C VAL A 67 -5.51 6.25 -10.77
N LYS A 68 -6.55 6.63 -10.02
CA LYS A 68 -7.79 7.17 -10.60
C LYS A 68 -7.58 8.46 -11.39
N GLN A 69 -6.66 9.32 -10.95
CA GLN A 69 -6.39 10.60 -11.63
C GLN A 69 -5.68 10.38 -12.98
N ILE A 70 -4.75 9.42 -13.03
CA ILE A 70 -3.93 9.18 -14.23
C ILE A 70 -4.62 8.27 -15.26
N SER A 71 -5.50 7.37 -14.82
CA SER A 71 -6.10 6.35 -15.68
C SER A 71 -7.62 6.38 -15.74
N GLY A 72 -8.29 7.04 -14.79
CA GLY A 72 -9.74 6.90 -14.57
C GLY A 72 -10.16 5.57 -13.93
N LEU A 73 -9.21 4.66 -13.65
CA LEU A 73 -9.49 3.30 -13.18
C LEU A 73 -9.39 3.16 -11.65
N ASN A 74 -9.89 2.04 -11.14
CA ASN A 74 -9.89 1.69 -9.73
C ASN A 74 -8.66 0.89 -9.30
N VAL A 75 -8.25 1.08 -8.04
CA VAL A 75 -7.30 0.18 -7.39
C VAL A 75 -8.09 -0.98 -6.79
N ASN A 76 -7.98 -2.17 -7.39
CA ASN A 76 -8.64 -3.38 -6.88
C ASN A 76 -7.67 -4.35 -6.20
N GLY A 77 -6.43 -4.42 -6.67
CA GLY A 77 -5.39 -5.26 -6.10
C GLY A 77 -4.02 -4.62 -6.24
N ILE A 78 -3.04 -5.24 -5.58
CA ILE A 78 -1.65 -4.80 -5.54
C ILE A 78 -0.78 -6.05 -5.57
N ALA A 79 0.12 -6.14 -6.54
CA ALA A 79 1.16 -7.16 -6.59
C ALA A 79 2.54 -6.50 -6.81
N LEU A 80 3.55 -7.06 -6.17
CA LEU A 80 4.93 -6.58 -6.28
C LEU A 80 5.74 -7.60 -7.08
N ASP A 81 6.54 -7.13 -8.03
CA ASP A 81 7.52 -7.91 -8.77
C ASP A 81 8.94 -7.38 -8.47
N PRO A 82 9.63 -7.96 -7.48
CA PRO A 82 10.99 -7.56 -7.14
C PRO A 82 12.03 -7.82 -8.22
N ALA A 83 11.81 -8.76 -9.14
CA ALA A 83 12.80 -9.11 -10.16
C ALA A 83 12.93 -8.01 -11.22
N HIS A 84 11.81 -7.33 -11.52
CA HIS A 84 11.75 -6.22 -12.49
C HIS A 84 11.58 -4.86 -11.83
N GLN A 85 11.47 -4.82 -10.50
CA GLN A 85 11.24 -3.61 -9.70
C GLN A 85 9.91 -2.92 -10.05
N GLU A 86 8.84 -3.71 -10.18
CA GLU A 86 7.54 -3.25 -10.66
C GLU A 86 6.42 -3.45 -9.64
N LEU A 87 5.50 -2.48 -9.62
CA LEU A 87 4.22 -2.55 -8.93
C LEU A 87 3.11 -2.78 -9.96
N MET A 88 2.38 -3.87 -9.81
CA MET A 88 1.24 -4.22 -10.66
C MET A 88 -0.09 -3.93 -9.96
N VAL A 89 -1.01 -3.33 -10.71
CA VAL A 89 -2.31 -2.83 -10.23
C VAL A 89 -3.41 -3.37 -11.16
N PRO A 90 -4.02 -4.51 -10.83
CA PRO A 90 -5.20 -4.98 -11.54
C PRO A 90 -6.40 -4.07 -11.28
N THR A 91 -7.15 -3.81 -12.34
CA THR A 91 -8.32 -2.93 -12.32
C THR A 91 -9.55 -3.63 -12.89
N GLY A 92 -10.60 -3.72 -12.08
CA GLY A 92 -11.84 -4.40 -12.45
C GLY A 92 -12.69 -3.59 -13.41
N ASN A 93 -12.72 -2.26 -13.27
CA ASN A 93 -13.55 -1.39 -14.10
C ASN A 93 -12.95 -1.09 -15.48
N GLY A 94 -11.68 -1.43 -15.71
CA GLY A 94 -11.01 -1.28 -17.01
C GLY A 94 -10.59 -2.60 -17.65
N ASN A 95 -10.80 -3.73 -16.98
CA ASN A 95 -10.27 -5.04 -17.39
C ASN A 95 -8.78 -4.98 -17.79
N THR A 96 -7.99 -4.24 -17.01
CA THR A 96 -6.60 -3.87 -17.35
C THR A 96 -5.70 -4.10 -16.13
N VAL A 97 -4.47 -4.53 -16.38
CA VAL A 97 -3.39 -4.52 -15.39
C VAL A 97 -2.46 -3.37 -15.74
N MET A 98 -2.31 -2.42 -14.81
CA MET A 98 -1.32 -1.36 -14.93
C MET A 98 -0.04 -1.79 -14.22
N THR A 99 1.11 -1.46 -14.81
CA THR A 99 2.42 -1.72 -14.24
C THR A 99 3.16 -0.40 -14.06
N PHE A 100 3.75 -0.20 -12.89
CA PHE A 100 4.57 0.95 -12.55
C PHE A 100 5.97 0.47 -12.23
N TYR A 101 6.97 0.91 -12.99
CA TYR A 101 8.36 0.77 -12.59
C TYR A 101 8.62 1.63 -11.36
N PHE A 102 9.03 1.01 -10.25
CA PHE A 102 9.14 1.67 -8.95
C PHE A 102 10.31 1.09 -8.12
N PRO A 103 11.58 1.38 -8.46
CA PRO A 103 12.75 0.77 -7.84
C PRO A 103 12.96 1.14 -6.38
N GLU A 104 12.44 2.26 -5.90
CA GLU A 104 12.67 2.75 -4.54
C GLU A 104 12.04 1.85 -3.47
N ILE A 105 11.00 1.08 -3.82
CA ILE A 105 10.28 0.21 -2.88
C ILE A 105 10.84 -1.22 -2.81
N PHE A 106 11.82 -1.58 -3.63
CA PHE A 106 12.42 -2.92 -3.69
C PHE A 106 13.83 -2.95 -3.13
#